data_AF-A0A315X185-F1
#
_entry.id   AF-A0A315X185-F1
#
_cell.length_a   1.000
_cell.length_b   1.000
_cell.length_c   1.000
_cell.angle_alpha   90.00
_cell.angle_beta   90.00
_cell.angle_gamma   90.00
#
_symmetry.space_group_name_H-M   'P 1'
#
loop_
_entity.id
_entity.type
_entity.pdbx_description
1 polymer ?
#
loop_
_entity_poly.entity_id
_entity_poly.type
_entity_poly.pdbx_seq_one_letter_code
_entity_poly.pdbx_strand_id
1 'polypeptide(L)'
;MAVNVFVMEAQTDLRYDNHAPREREGEEVRAMHQDLSPREREVVALVAHGKTNAQIALETGLSEATVKNYLANAMHKAGVDNRTALAVWWTSAGTSTNG
;
A
#
# COMPACT_ATOMS: atom_id res chain seq x y z
N MET A 1 43.81 18.94 50.64
CA MET A 1 43.67 19.10 49.18
C MET A 1 42.56 18.16 48.73
N ALA A 2 41.37 18.69 48.44
CA ALA A 2 40.25 17.91 47.94
C ALA A 2 40.12 18.20 46.44
N VAL A 3 40.26 17.16 45.61
CA VAL A 3 40.05 17.27 44.17
C VAL A 3 38.56 17.05 43.94
N ASN A 4 37.85 18.14 43.65
CA ASN A 4 36.43 18.10 43.34
C ASN A 4 36.28 17.60 41.89
N VAL A 5 36.04 16.30 41.71
CA VAL A 5 35.78 15.73 40.40
C VAL A 5 34.30 15.94 40.08
N PHE A 6 34.07 16.87 39.16
CA PHE A 6 32.79 17.16 38.54
C PHE A 6 32.44 15.98 37.61
N VAL A 7 31.51 15.12 38.03
CA VAL A 7 30.89 14.11 37.15
C VAL A 7 29.45 14.53 36.91
N MET A 8 29.21 15.07 35.73
CA MET A 8 27.90 15.46 35.23
C MET A 8 27.46 14.44 34.18
N GLU A 9 26.16 14.15 34.21
CA GLU A 9 25.37 13.41 33.23
C GLU A 9 25.53 11.88 33.18
N ALA A 10 24.77 11.24 34.06
CA ALA A 10 24.21 9.93 33.82
C ALA A 10 23.33 9.96 32.56
N GLN A 11 23.86 9.49 31.43
CA GLN A 11 23.08 9.13 30.25
C GLN A 11 23.30 7.66 29.91
N THR A 12 22.85 6.82 30.83
CA THR A 12 22.26 5.53 30.47
C THR A 12 20.84 5.78 30.01
N ASP A 13 20.63 5.88 28.70
CA ASP A 13 19.42 5.29 28.12
C ASP A 13 19.81 4.64 26.80
N LEU A 14 20.30 3.41 26.93
CA LEU A 14 20.41 2.47 25.83
C LEU A 14 18.98 2.03 25.47
N ARG A 15 18.16 2.96 24.99
CA ARG A 15 16.91 2.66 24.29
C ARG A 15 17.26 2.43 22.84
N TYR A 16 17.52 1.17 22.53
CA TYR A 16 16.96 0.66 21.29
C TYR A 16 15.46 0.94 21.37
N ASP A 17 14.99 2.01 20.74
CA ASP A 17 13.57 2.28 20.51
C ASP A 17 13.03 1.22 19.54
N ASN A 18 12.91 -0.01 20.03
CA ASN A 18 12.19 -1.10 19.38
C ASN A 18 10.71 -0.98 19.77
N HIS A 19 9.98 -0.06 19.12
CA HIS A 19 8.53 -0.03 18.86
C HIS A 19 8.15 1.45 18.60
N ALA A 20 7.73 1.88 17.41
CA ALA A 20 6.65 1.29 16.63
C ALA A 20 6.73 1.62 15.12
N PRO A 21 6.86 0.61 14.25
CA PRO A 21 6.58 0.74 12.83
C PRO A 21 5.45 -0.21 12.44
N ARG A 22 4.18 0.09 12.75
CA ARG A 22 3.04 -0.71 12.24
C ARG A 22 1.75 0.07 11.96
N GLU A 23 1.58 1.27 12.52
CA GLU A 23 0.32 2.02 12.35
C GLU A 23 0.35 2.99 11.15
N ARG A 24 1.50 3.61 10.86
CA ARG A 24 1.62 4.57 9.74
C ARG A 24 1.57 3.92 8.35
N GLU A 25 2.13 2.72 8.21
CA GLU A 25 2.12 1.99 6.93
C GLU A 25 0.69 1.61 6.51
N GLY A 26 -0.16 1.17 7.44
CA GLY A 26 -1.55 0.82 7.13
C GLY A 26 -2.44 2.02 6.76
N GLU A 27 -2.11 3.22 7.26
CA GLU A 27 -2.86 4.44 6.99
C GLU A 27 -2.50 5.06 5.64
N GLU A 28 -1.21 5.12 5.30
CA GLU A 28 -0.73 5.56 3.98
C GLU A 28 -1.24 4.64 2.86
N VAL A 29 -1.21 3.33 3.12
CA VAL A 29 -1.70 2.31 2.20
C VAL A 29 -3.21 2.39 1.97
N ARG A 30 -4.00 2.66 3.02
CA ARG A 30 -5.44 2.91 2.87
C ARG A 30 -5.71 4.19 2.09
N ALA A 31 -4.92 5.25 2.32
CA ALA A 31 -5.01 6.50 1.55
C ALA A 31 -4.70 6.28 0.06
N MET A 32 -3.69 5.46 -0.28
CA MET A 32 -3.35 5.12 -1.67
C MET A 32 -4.51 4.47 -2.43
N HIS A 33 -5.32 3.66 -1.75
CA HIS A 33 -6.52 3.08 -2.37
C HIS A 33 -7.70 4.04 -2.47
N GLN A 34 -7.72 5.14 -1.71
CA GLN A 34 -8.82 6.11 -1.73
C GLN A 34 -8.92 6.87 -3.05
N ASP A 35 -7.80 7.08 -3.74
CA ASP A 35 -7.72 7.81 -5.00
C ASP A 35 -8.38 7.08 -6.18
N LEU A 36 -8.56 5.75 -6.06
CA LEU A 36 -9.33 4.97 -7.01
C LEU A 36 -10.83 5.20 -6.82
N SER A 37 -11.56 5.36 -7.92
CA SER A 37 -13.01 5.34 -7.91
C SER A 37 -13.53 3.95 -7.49
N PRO A 38 -14.78 3.83 -7.02
CA PRO A 38 -15.37 2.53 -6.68
C PRO A 38 -15.27 1.50 -7.81
N ARG A 39 -15.47 1.92 -9.07
CA ARG A 39 -15.36 1.05 -10.24
C ARG A 39 -13.92 0.65 -10.56
N GLU A 40 -12.97 1.57 -10.40
CA GLU A 40 -11.55 1.25 -10.56
C GLU A 40 -11.12 0.22 -9.50
N ARG A 41 -11.53 0.39 -8.24
CA ARG A 41 -11.25 -0.58 -7.17
C ARG A 41 -11.81 -1.97 -7.47
N GLU A 42 -13.07 -2.05 -7.90
CA GLU A 42 -13.70 -3.31 -8.29
C GLU A 42 -12.94 -4.02 -9.41
N VAL A 43 -12.58 -3.28 -10.47
CA VAL A 43 -11.83 -3.81 -11.61
C VAL A 43 -10.41 -4.24 -11.20
N VAL A 44 -9.71 -3.45 -10.39
CA VAL A 44 -8.34 -3.76 -9.93
C VAL A 44 -8.32 -4.98 -9.01
N ALA A 45 -9.31 -5.13 -8.13
CA ALA A 45 -9.46 -6.30 -7.27
C ALA A 45 -9.56 -7.59 -8.10
N LEU A 46 -10.38 -7.59 -9.16
CA LEU A 46 -10.51 -8.73 -10.06
C LEU A 46 -9.22 -9.01 -10.86
N VAL A 47 -8.46 -7.97 -11.23
CA VAL A 47 -7.12 -8.15 -11.82
C VAL A 47 -6.16 -8.80 -10.83
N ALA A 48 -6.19 -8.43 -9.55
CA ALA A 48 -5.39 -9.08 -8.51
C ALA A 48 -5.78 -10.56 -8.31
N HIS A 49 -7.03 -10.93 -8.60
CA HIS A 49 -7.49 -12.32 -8.67
C HIS A 49 -7.13 -13.04 -9.98
N GLY A 50 -6.35 -12.42 -10.86
CA GLY A 50 -5.88 -13.02 -12.12
C GLY A 50 -6.92 -13.04 -13.24
N LYS A 51 -8.02 -12.31 -13.12
CA LYS A 51 -9.08 -12.28 -14.13
C LYS A 51 -8.63 -11.58 -15.42
N THR A 52 -9.12 -12.04 -16.56
CA THR A 52 -8.94 -11.37 -17.85
C THR A 52 -9.95 -10.24 -18.03
N ASN A 53 -9.70 -9.31 -18.96
CA ASN A 53 -10.65 -8.22 -19.22
C ASN A 53 -12.03 -8.73 -19.65
N ALA A 54 -12.07 -9.84 -20.39
CA ALA A 54 -13.31 -10.51 -20.77
C ALA A 54 -14.06 -11.06 -19.56
N GLN A 55 -13.37 -11.71 -18.62
CA GLN A 55 -13.98 -12.21 -17.39
C GLN A 55 -14.48 -11.05 -16.51
N ILE A 56 -13.69 -9.98 -16.37
CA ILE A 56 -14.07 -8.80 -15.61
C ILE A 56 -15.29 -8.12 -16.23
N ALA A 57 -15.32 -8.00 -17.56
CA ALA A 57 -16.46 -7.45 -18.30
C ALA A 57 -17.75 -8.25 -18.01
N LEU A 58 -17.66 -9.58 -18.03
CA LEU A 58 -18.79 -10.46 -17.70
C LEU A 58 -19.24 -10.32 -16.24
N GLU A 59 -18.31 -10.24 -15.28
CA GLU A 59 -18.63 -10.15 -13.85
C GLU A 59 -19.19 -8.78 -13.44
N THR A 60 -18.74 -7.70 -14.09
CA THR A 60 -19.12 -6.31 -13.76
C THR A 60 -20.24 -5.75 -14.64
N GLY A 61 -20.64 -6.46 -15.70
CA GLY A 61 -21.60 -5.98 -16.70
C GLY A 61 -21.05 -4.85 -17.60
N LEU A 62 -19.73 -4.71 -17.68
CA LEU A 62 -19.04 -3.69 -18.48
C LEU A 62 -18.62 -4.25 -19.84
N SER A 63 -18.26 -3.37 -20.79
CA SER A 63 -17.56 -3.81 -22.00
C SER A 63 -16.05 -4.00 -21.72
N GLU A 64 -15.38 -4.87 -22.47
CA GLU A 64 -13.92 -5.02 -22.36
C GLU A 64 -13.16 -3.70 -22.59
N ALA A 65 -13.65 -2.84 -23.49
CA ALA A 65 -13.08 -1.52 -23.73
C ALA A 65 -13.22 -0.62 -22.49
N THR A 66 -14.37 -0.66 -21.82
CA THR A 66 -14.60 0.05 -20.56
C THR A 66 -13.68 -0.45 -19.45
N VAL A 67 -13.48 -1.77 -19.34
CA VAL A 67 -12.53 -2.37 -18.40
C VAL A 67 -11.11 -1.88 -18.67
N LYS A 68 -10.67 -1.85 -19.95
CA LYS A 68 -9.35 -1.30 -20.33
C LYS A 68 -9.19 0.16 -19.90
N ASN A 69 -10.22 0.99 -20.07
CA ASN A 69 -10.19 2.38 -19.66
C ASN A 69 -10.07 2.53 -18.13
N TYR A 70 -10.83 1.75 -17.36
CA TYR A 70 -10.68 1.75 -15.90
C TYR A 70 -9.28 1.29 -15.46
N LEU A 71 -8.72 0.28 -16.11
CA LEU A 71 -7.35 -0.17 -15.82
C LEU A 71 -6.31 0.90 -16.16
N ALA A 72 -6.45 1.59 -17.29
CA ALA A 72 -5.54 2.68 -17.66
C ALA A 72 -5.55 3.81 -16.63
N ASN A 73 -6.75 4.23 -16.20
CA ASN A 73 -6.88 5.26 -15.17
C ASN A 73 -6.36 4.79 -13.81
N ALA A 74 -6.64 3.55 -13.42
CA ALA A 74 -6.15 2.98 -12.17
C ALA A 74 -4.62 2.87 -12.17
N MET A 75 -4.01 2.45 -13.28
CA MET A 75 -2.54 2.41 -13.46
C MET A 75 -1.92 3.80 -13.35
N HIS A 76 -2.50 4.81 -14.00
CA HIS A 76 -2.07 6.19 -13.89
C HIS A 76 -2.13 6.71 -12.45
N LYS A 77 -3.22 6.42 -11.72
CA LYS A 77 -3.39 6.82 -10.32
C LYS A 77 -2.45 6.07 -9.37
N ALA A 78 -2.22 4.79 -9.62
CA ALA A 78 -1.30 3.96 -8.84
C ALA A 78 0.18 4.22 -9.18
N GLY A 79 0.48 4.96 -10.26
CA GLY A 79 1.85 5.22 -10.71
C GLY A 79 2.56 3.97 -11.24
N VAL A 80 1.83 3.03 -11.82
CA VAL A 80 2.36 1.77 -12.36
C VAL A 80 2.03 1.63 -13.84
N ASP A 81 2.92 0.99 -14.59
CA ASP A 81 2.80 0.96 -16.07
C ASP A 81 2.25 -0.36 -16.63
N ASN A 82 2.03 -1.37 -15.78
CA ASN A 82 1.53 -2.66 -16.24
C ASN A 82 0.57 -3.33 -15.26
N ARG A 83 -0.27 -4.21 -15.80
CA ARG A 83 -1.32 -4.92 -15.04
C ARG A 83 -0.77 -5.78 -13.89
N THR A 84 0.43 -6.33 -14.04
CA THR A 84 1.05 -7.17 -13.01
C THR A 84 1.51 -6.30 -11.85
N ALA A 85 2.15 -5.18 -12.14
CA ALA A 85 2.51 -4.16 -11.16
C ALA A 85 1.25 -3.61 -10.47
N LEU A 86 0.15 -3.41 -11.20
CA LEU A 86 -1.14 -3.01 -10.62
C LEU A 86 -1.72 -4.07 -9.68
N ALA A 87 -1.64 -5.35 -10.03
CA ALA A 87 -2.06 -6.46 -9.17
C ALA A 87 -1.18 -6.54 -7.91
N VAL A 88 0.14 -6.42 -8.06
CA VAL A 88 1.07 -6.41 -6.93
C VAL A 88 0.80 -5.20 -6.04
N TRP A 89 0.68 -4.00 -6.60
CA TRP A 89 0.34 -2.77 -5.89
C TRP A 89 -0.95 -2.91 -5.06
N TRP A 90 -1.97 -3.56 -5.63
CA TRP A 90 -3.23 -3.84 -4.92
C TRP A 90 -3.04 -4.75 -3.70
N THR A 91 -2.14 -5.74 -3.80
CA THR A 91 -1.88 -6.72 -2.72
C THR A 91 -0.83 -6.27 -1.71
N SER A 92 0.17 -5.49 -2.11
CA SER A 92 1.16 -4.90 -1.21
C SER A 92 0.50 -3.90 -0.28
N ALA A 93 -0.58 -3.28 -0.75
CA ALA A 93 -1.44 -2.44 0.05
C ALA A 93 -2.42 -3.26 0.97
N GLY A 94 -2.41 -4.59 0.87
CA GLY A 94 -3.18 -5.49 1.74
C GLY A 94 -2.34 -6.32 2.71
N THR A 95 -1.01 -6.24 2.65
CA THR A 95 -0.10 -7.15 3.38
C THR A 95 0.80 -6.40 4.36
N SER A 96 0.20 -5.83 5.41
CA SER A 96 0.84 -5.92 6.72
C SER A 96 0.73 -7.39 7.17
N THR A 97 1.55 -8.28 6.58
CA THR A 97 1.65 -9.67 7.03
C THR A 97 2.27 -9.67 8.41
N ASN A 98 1.41 -9.90 9.40
CA ASN A 98 1.74 -10.16 10.79
C ASN A 98 2.47 -11.52 10.86
N GLY A 99 3.73 -11.50 11.26
CA GLY A 99 4.57 -12.66 11.57
C GLY A 99 5.54 -12.28 12.67
#